data_AF-A0A2H0RRA8-F1
#
_entry.id   AF-A0A2H0RRA8-F1
#
_cell.length_a   1.000
_cell.length_b   1.000
_cell.length_c   1.000
_cell.angle_alpha   90.00
_cell.angle_beta   90.00
_cell.angle_gamma   90.00
#
_symmetry.space_group_name_H-M   'P 1'
#
loop_
_entity.id
_entity.type
_entity.pdbx_description
1 polymer ?
#
loop_
_entity_poly.entity_id
_entity_poly.type
_entity_poly.pdbx_seq_one_letter_code
_entity_poly.pdbx_strand_id
1 'polypeptide(L)'
;MNTGIVIVLIGAAAFALGTLLALTWQGRRLHALIENERQKNAVFAKIFHQVDDQLTSVKWHTEMLLDQQGGKLNIAQQQMLHRVDTSVADAIGLLKAHFGLSSHAWKQEKHPQEKNP
;
A
#
# COMPACT_ATOMS: atom_id res chain seq x y z
N MET A 1 43.22 29.21 -34.61
CA MET A 1 41.93 29.68 -34.05
C MET A 1 40.78 28.68 -34.20
N ASN A 2 40.75 27.78 -35.19
CA ASN A 2 39.63 26.84 -35.38
C ASN A 2 39.54 25.66 -34.39
N THR A 3 40.67 25.18 -33.86
CA THR A 3 40.68 23.98 -33.00
C THR A 3 39.97 24.18 -31.66
N GLY A 4 40.07 25.39 -31.07
CA GLY A 4 39.40 25.71 -29.80
C GLY A 4 37.87 25.75 -29.92
N ILE A 5 37.34 26.28 -31.02
CA ILE A 5 35.88 26.37 -31.26
C ILE A 5 35.27 24.97 -31.42
N VAL A 6 35.96 24.07 -32.14
CA VAL A 6 35.50 22.70 -32.35
C VAL A 6 35.41 21.93 -31.02
N ILE A 7 36.40 22.09 -30.13
CA ILE A 7 36.40 21.42 -28.81
C ILE A 7 35.22 21.91 -27.95
N VAL A 8 34.94 23.21 -27.96
CA VAL A 8 33.82 23.80 -27.20
C VAL A 8 32.48 23.29 -27.73
N LEU A 9 32.31 23.21 -29.06
CA LEU A 9 31.07 22.70 -29.66
C LEU A 9 30.84 21.22 -29.36
N ILE A 10 31.89 20.39 -29.38
CA ILE A 10 31.80 18.98 -29.01
C ILE A 10 31.44 18.82 -27.53
N GLY A 11 32.06 19.61 -26.65
CA GLY A 11 31.74 19.61 -25.22
C GLY A 11 30.30 20.00 -24.94
N ALA A 12 29.79 21.06 -25.59
CA ALA A 12 28.41 21.49 -25.46
C ALA A 12 27.41 20.44 -25.98
N ALA A 13 27.72 19.80 -27.11
CA ALA A 13 26.89 18.74 -27.67
C ALA A 13 26.84 17.50 -26.75
N ALA A 14 27.99 17.08 -26.20
CA ALA A 14 28.07 15.98 -25.26
C ALA A 14 27.32 16.26 -23.96
N PHE A 15 27.41 17.49 -23.45
CA PHE A 15 26.66 17.92 -22.27
C PHE A 15 25.14 17.85 -22.53
N ALA A 16 24.67 18.44 -23.64
CA ALA A 16 23.26 18.41 -24.01
C ALA A 16 22.72 16.98 -24.15
N LEU A 17 23.47 16.10 -24.82
CA LEU A 17 23.14 14.67 -24.94
C LEU A 17 23.10 13.98 -23.57
N GLY A 18 24.06 14.24 -22.70
CA GLY A 18 24.11 13.70 -21.35
C GLY A 18 22.91 14.13 -20.50
N THR A 19 22.52 15.41 -20.57
CA THR A 19 21.33 15.93 -19.89
C THR A 19 20.05 15.26 -20.40
N LEU A 20 19.92 15.08 -21.72
CA LEU A 20 18.74 14.47 -22.34
C LEU A 20 18.60 12.98 -21.94
N LEU A 21 19.73 12.26 -21.90
CA LEU A 21 19.79 10.89 -21.40
C LEU A 21 19.44 10.81 -19.90
N ALA A 22 19.95 11.73 -19.09
CA ALA A 22 19.64 11.76 -17.66
C ALA A 22 18.14 12.01 -17.41
N LEU A 23 17.52 12.95 -18.14
CA LEU A 23 16.08 13.24 -18.03
C LEU A 23 15.22 12.04 -18.43
N THR A 24 15.54 11.39 -19.55
CA THR A 24 14.80 10.19 -20.01
C THR A 24 14.97 9.00 -19.07
N TRP A 25 16.16 8.84 -18.48
CA TRP A 25 16.42 7.80 -17.47
C TRP A 25 15.62 8.05 -16.20
N GLN A 26 15.63 9.29 -15.69
CA GLN A 26 14.87 9.67 -14.48
C GLN A 26 13.38 9.45 -14.67
N GLY A 27 12.83 9.84 -15.82
CA GLY A 27 11.42 9.60 -16.15
C GLY A 27 11.07 8.10 -16.14
N ARG A 28 11.89 7.25 -16.75
CA ARG A 28 11.67 5.79 -16.75
C ARG A 28 11.76 5.19 -15.35
N ARG A 29 12.73 5.63 -14.54
CA ARG A 29 12.88 5.17 -13.15
C ARG A 29 11.68 5.55 -12.31
N LEU A 30 11.19 6.78 -12.44
CA LEU A 30 10.01 7.25 -11.72
C LEU A 30 8.75 6.46 -12.12
N HIS A 31 8.55 6.24 -13.42
CA HIS A 31 7.46 5.40 -13.91
C HIS A 31 7.53 3.97 -13.37
N ALA A 32 8.72 3.37 -13.33
CA ALA A 32 8.91 2.03 -12.78
C ALA A 32 8.61 1.96 -11.28
N LEU A 33 8.97 2.99 -10.50
CA LEU A 33 8.65 3.06 -9.07
C LEU A 33 7.14 3.20 -8.84
N ILE A 34 6.47 4.09 -9.58
CA ILE A 34 5.03 4.28 -9.49
C ILE A 34 4.27 3.01 -9.86
N GLU A 35 4.69 2.32 -10.92
CA GLU A 35 4.02 1.09 -11.35
C GLU A 35 4.26 -0.06 -10.36
N ASN A 36 5.46 -0.15 -9.78
CA ASN A 36 5.75 -1.10 -8.71
C ASN A 36 4.86 -0.83 -7.48
N GLU A 37 4.72 0.43 -7.06
CA GLU A 37 3.82 0.79 -5.96
C GLU A 37 2.36 0.47 -6.27
N ARG A 38 1.89 0.74 -7.49
CA ARG A 38 0.53 0.38 -7.92
C ARG A 38 0.30 -1.13 -7.83
N GLN A 39 1.25 -1.92 -8.31
CA GLN A 39 1.16 -3.38 -8.26
C GLN A 39 1.19 -3.89 -6.81
N LYS A 40 2.07 -3.35 -5.96
CA LYS A 40 2.09 -3.65 -4.52
C LYS A 40 0.76 -3.33 -3.87
N ASN A 41 0.20 -2.14 -4.11
CA ASN A 41 -1.09 -1.73 -3.56
C ASN A 41 -2.23 -2.63 -4.03
N ALA A 42 -2.25 -3.03 -5.30
CA ALA A 42 -3.25 -3.94 -5.84
C ALA A 42 -3.17 -5.33 -5.18
N VAL A 43 -1.96 -5.87 -4.99
CA VAL A 43 -1.75 -7.14 -4.28
C VAL A 43 -2.18 -7.04 -2.82
N PHE A 44 -1.82 -5.95 -2.13
CA PHE A 44 -2.24 -5.73 -0.75
C PHE A 44 -3.76 -5.58 -0.62
N ALA A 45 -4.42 -4.87 -1.54
CA ALA A 45 -5.88 -4.75 -1.55
C ALA A 45 -6.55 -6.12 -1.70
N LYS A 46 -6.02 -6.98 -2.56
CA LYS A 46 -6.52 -8.36 -2.72
C LYS A 46 -6.33 -9.19 -1.46
N ILE A 47 -5.14 -9.16 -0.85
CA ILE A 47 -4.85 -9.88 0.39
C ILE A 47 -5.77 -9.38 1.51
N PHE A 48 -5.95 -8.06 1.63
CA PHE A 48 -6.83 -7.47 2.63
C PHE A 48 -8.26 -7.97 2.47
N HIS A 49 -8.80 -7.96 1.25
CA HIS A 49 -10.16 -8.43 1.02
C HIS A 49 -10.33 -9.91 1.41
N GLN A 50 -9.36 -10.76 1.06
CA GLN A 50 -9.38 -12.17 1.46
C GLN A 50 -9.28 -12.36 2.98
N VAL A 51 -8.45 -11.57 3.66
CA VAL A 51 -8.31 -11.63 5.12
C VAL A 51 -9.56 -11.11 5.82
N ASP A 52 -10.17 -10.03 5.32
CA ASP A 52 -11.41 -9.45 5.88
C ASP A 52 -12.58 -10.44 5.76
N ASP A 53 -12.71 -11.11 4.61
CA ASP A 53 -13.70 -12.18 4.41
C ASP A 53 -13.49 -13.35 5.38
N GLN A 54 -12.23 -13.79 5.55
CA GLN A 54 -11.89 -14.87 6.48
C GLN A 54 -12.18 -14.48 7.93
N LEU A 55 -11.78 -13.29 8.36
CA LEU A 55 -12.02 -12.79 9.72
C LEU A 55 -13.52 -12.60 9.99
N THR A 56 -14.27 -12.11 9.00
CA THR A 56 -15.74 -12.01 9.07
C THR A 56 -16.39 -13.38 9.24
N SER A 57 -15.92 -14.37 8.50
CA SER A 57 -16.39 -15.76 8.65
C SER A 57 -16.09 -16.30 10.05
N VAL A 58 -14.86 -16.12 10.56
CA VAL A 58 -14.51 -16.55 11.93
C VAL A 58 -15.41 -15.86 12.96
N LYS A 59 -15.63 -14.55 12.83
CA LYS A 59 -16.51 -13.79 13.71
C LYS A 59 -17.92 -14.40 13.73
N TRP A 60 -18.51 -14.61 12.55
CA TRP A 60 -19.85 -15.19 12.44
C TRP A 60 -19.96 -16.57 13.08
N HIS A 61 -18.99 -17.47 12.84
CA HIS A 61 -18.97 -18.79 13.47
C HIS A 61 -18.81 -18.70 15.00
N THR A 62 -18.06 -17.72 15.48
CA THR A 62 -17.83 -17.49 16.91
C THR A 62 -19.11 -16.99 17.59
N GLU A 63 -19.81 -16.03 16.98
CA GLU A 63 -21.13 -15.54 17.42
C GLU A 63 -22.17 -16.68 17.45
N MET A 64 -22.23 -17.49 16.39
CA MET A 64 -23.13 -18.65 16.29
C MET A 64 -22.93 -19.67 17.42
N LEU A 65 -21.67 -19.93 17.79
CA LEU A 65 -21.33 -20.83 18.88
C LEU A 65 -21.64 -20.20 20.24
N LEU A 66 -21.40 -18.91 20.43
CA LEU A 66 -21.74 -18.17 21.65
C LEU A 66 -23.26 -18.13 21.90
N ASP A 67 -24.06 -18.01 20.84
CA ASP A 67 -25.52 -18.06 20.87
C ASP A 67 -26.10 -19.47 21.09
N GLN A 68 -25.26 -20.46 21.37
CA GLN A 68 -25.63 -21.87 21.63
C GLN A 68 -26.34 -22.56 20.46
N GLN A 69 -26.24 -22.04 19.23
CA GLN A 69 -26.84 -22.65 18.05
C GLN A 69 -26.18 -24.00 17.68
N GLY A 70 -24.96 -24.26 18.21
CA GLY A 70 -24.25 -25.54 18.12
C GLY A 70 -24.36 -26.43 19.36
N GLY A 71 -25.19 -26.07 20.35
CA GLY A 71 -25.30 -26.75 21.65
C GLY A 71 -24.73 -25.94 22.82
N LYS A 72 -24.93 -26.43 24.06
CA LYS A 72 -24.45 -25.75 25.27
C LYS A 72 -22.93 -25.82 25.38
N LEU A 73 -22.28 -24.66 25.29
CA LEU A 73 -20.87 -24.50 25.63
C LEU A 73 -20.67 -24.55 27.15
N ASN A 74 -19.53 -25.11 27.58
CA ASN A 74 -19.08 -24.96 28.96
C ASN A 74 -18.41 -23.58 29.17
N ILE A 75 -18.21 -23.19 30.44
CA ILE A 75 -17.66 -21.86 30.79
C ILE A 75 -16.29 -21.61 30.15
N ALA A 76 -15.42 -22.63 30.09
CA ALA A 76 -14.09 -22.50 29.51
C ALA A 76 -14.15 -22.30 27.98
N GLN A 77 -15.05 -23.01 27.29
CA GLN A 77 -15.29 -22.83 25.86
C GLN A 77 -15.83 -21.43 25.56
N GLN A 78 -16.77 -20.94 26.38
CA GLN A 78 -17.36 -19.61 26.21
C GLN A 78 -16.32 -18.50 26.41
N GLN A 79 -15.45 -18.62 27.41
CA GLN A 79 -14.33 -17.70 27.62
C GLN A 79 -13.31 -17.75 26.47
N MET A 80 -13.04 -18.92 25.91
CA MET A 80 -12.14 -19.08 24.78
C MET A 80 -12.70 -18.41 23.52
N LEU A 81 -13.98 -18.61 23.22
CA LEU A 81 -14.66 -17.96 22.10
C LEU A 81 -14.67 -16.43 22.25
N HIS A 82 -14.92 -15.92 23.45
CA HIS A 82 -14.92 -14.48 23.68
C HIS A 82 -13.54 -13.86 23.43
N ARG A 83 -12.44 -14.57 23.73
CA ARG A 83 -11.08 -14.13 23.41
C ARG A 83 -10.80 -14.17 21.90
N VAL A 84 -11.32 -15.19 21.21
CA VAL A 84 -11.20 -15.30 19.74
C VAL A 84 -11.92 -14.13 19.07
N ASP A 85 -13.14 -13.81 19.50
CA ASP A 85 -13.93 -12.69 18.97
C ASP A 85 -13.21 -11.34 19.15
N THR A 86 -12.71 -11.06 20.36
CA THR A 86 -11.94 -9.84 20.63
C THR A 86 -10.65 -9.77 19.79
N SER A 87 -9.90 -10.88 19.70
CA SER A 87 -8.67 -10.93 18.91
C SER A 87 -8.92 -10.69 17.41
N VAL A 88 -10.01 -11.24 16.88
CA VAL A 88 -10.44 -11.02 15.49
C VAL A 88 -10.83 -9.56 15.27
N ALA A 89 -11.59 -8.96 16.18
CA ALA A 89 -11.96 -7.55 16.11
C ALA A 89 -10.72 -6.63 16.12
N ASP A 90 -9.76 -6.91 17.00
CA ASP A 90 -8.49 -6.17 17.08
C ASP A 90 -7.65 -6.33 15.80
N ALA A 91 -7.58 -7.53 15.23
CA ALA A 91 -6.89 -7.79 13.97
C ALA A 91 -7.51 -7.00 12.80
N ILE A 92 -8.84 -6.97 12.69
CA ILE A 92 -9.55 -6.14 11.70
C ILE A 92 -9.23 -4.66 11.92
N GLY A 93 -9.20 -4.19 13.18
CA GLY A 93 -8.86 -2.81 13.52
C GLY A 93 -7.44 -2.42 13.08
N LEU A 94 -6.45 -3.26 13.37
CA LEU A 94 -5.05 -3.05 12.97
C LEU A 94 -4.87 -3.05 11.45
N LEU A 95 -5.52 -3.98 10.75
CA LEU A 95 -5.50 -4.01 9.29
C LEU A 95 -6.10 -2.72 8.71
N LYS A 96 -7.26 -2.28 9.21
CA LYS A 96 -7.88 -1.02 8.77
C LYS A 96 -6.99 0.20 9.03
N ALA A 97 -6.30 0.26 10.18
CA ALA A 97 -5.39 1.36 10.49
C ALA A 97 -4.17 1.38 9.55
N HIS A 98 -3.51 0.23 9.36
CA HIS A 98 -2.30 0.11 8.54
C HIS A 98 -2.57 0.45 7.06
N PHE A 99 -3.68 -0.04 6.51
CA PHE A 99 -4.05 0.20 5.10
C PHE A 99 -4.81 1.52 4.88
N GLY A 100 -5.55 2.00 5.88
CA GLY A 100 -6.15 3.34 5.86
C GLY A 100 -5.07 4.43 5.76
N LEU A 101 -3.99 4.29 6.54
CA LEU A 101 -2.83 5.19 6.51
C LEU A 101 -2.09 5.16 5.16
N SER A 102 -1.91 3.98 4.54
CA SER A 102 -1.25 3.88 3.23
C SER A 102 -2.07 4.51 2.09
N SER A 103 -3.41 4.42 2.15
CA SER A 103 -4.30 5.07 1.17
C SER A 103 -4.34 6.60 1.31
N HIS A 104 -4.28 7.12 2.54
CA HIS A 104 -4.26 8.57 2.81
C HIS A 104 -2.91 9.20 2.45
N ALA A 105 -1.79 8.52 2.72
CA ALA A 105 -0.47 8.97 2.31
C ALA A 105 -0.36 9.11 0.77
N TRP A 106 -0.94 8.17 0.04
CA TRP A 106 -0.96 8.19 -1.43
C TRP A 106 -1.82 9.32 -2.02
N LYS A 107 -2.92 9.69 -1.35
CA LYS A 107 -3.74 10.86 -1.74
C LYS A 107 -3.01 12.19 -1.54
N GLN A 108 -2.19 12.31 -0.50
CA GLN A 108 -1.41 13.53 -0.26
C GLN A 108 -0.24 13.70 -1.23
N GLU A 109 0.40 12.60 -1.65
CA GLU A 109 1.53 12.66 -2.59
C GLU A 109 1.10 13.01 -4.02
N LYS A 110 -0.13 12.69 -4.42
CA LYS A 110 -0.67 13.03 -5.75
C LYS A 110 -1.21 14.47 -5.89
N HIS A 111 -1.44 15.19 -4.79
CA HIS A 111 -1.96 16.55 -4.81
C HIS A 111 -1.17 17.49 -3.89
N PRO A 112 0.08 17.85 -4.25
CA PRO A 112 0.86 18.81 -3.47
C PRO A 112 0.44 20.29 -3.68
N GLN A 113 -0.61 20.59 -4.44
CA GLN A 113 -0.92 21.96 -4.91
C GLN A 113 -2.40 22.36 -4.75
N GLU A 114 -3.01 22.08 -3.60
CA GLU A 114 -4.28 22.73 -3.23
C GLU A 114 -4.27 23.17 -1.76
N LYS A 115 -3.16 23.78 -1.34
CA LYS A 115 -3.10 24.61 -0.14
C LYS A 115 -2.23 25.83 -0.40
N ASN A 116 -2.84 26.83 -1.03
CA ASN A 116 -2.51 28.22 -0.76
C ASN A 116 -3.84 28.95 -0.58
N PRO A 117 -4.13 29.56 0.59
CA PRO A 117 -5.06 30.68 0.64
C PRO A 117 -4.50 31.88 -0.14
#